data_AF-A0A1Q8LX51-F1
#
_entry.id   AF-A0A1Q8LX51-F1
#
_cell.length_a   1.000
_cell.length_b   1.000
_cell.length_c   1.000
_cell.angle_alpha   90.00
_cell.angle_beta   90.00
_cell.angle_gamma   90.00
#
_symmetry.space_group_name_H-M   'P 1'
#
loop_
_entity.id
_entity.type
_entity.pdbx_description
1 polymer ?
#
loop_
_entity_poly.entity_id
_entity_poly.type
_entity_poly.pdbx_seq_one_letter_code
_entity_poly.pdbx_strand_id
1 'polypeptide(L)' 'MAAYREAVARADAVIDTWSDLDRAAPVPAGRRSAPSRRWLLVHMIEETGRHAGHADILRERIDGRTGR' A
#
# COMPACT_ATOMS: atom_id res chain seq x y z
N MET A 1 8.18 -11.90 5.17
CA MET A 1 6.78 -11.67 5.61
C MET A 1 6.65 -10.96 6.96
N ALA A 2 7.52 -11.19 7.96
CA ALA A 2 7.40 -10.52 9.27
C ALA A 2 7.48 -8.98 9.18
N ALA A 3 8.49 -8.43 8.50
CA ALA A 3 8.64 -6.98 8.31
C ALA A 3 7.44 -6.33 7.58
N TYR A 4 6.85 -7.03 6.60
CA TYR A 4 5.64 -6.55 5.92
C TYR A 4 4.45 -6.48 6.89
N ARG A 5 4.24 -7.52 7.69
CA ARG A 5 3.18 -7.52 8.72
C ARG A 5 3.39 -6.44 9.78
N GLU A 6 4.63 -6.20 10.19
CA GLU A 6 4.96 -5.11 11.11
C GLU A 6 4.64 -3.74 10.49
N ALA A 7 4.96 -3.53 9.21
CA ALA A 7 4.62 -2.31 8.49
C ALA A 7 3.09 -2.12 8.40
N VAL A 8 2.34 -3.19 8.13
CA VAL A 8 0.86 -3.17 8.13
C VAL A 8 0.33 -2.81 9.51
N ALA A 9 0.79 -3.47 10.57
CA ALA A 9 0.34 -3.19 11.93
C ALA A 9 0.63 -1.73 12.36
N ARG A 10 1.78 -1.17 11.96
CA ARG A 10 2.07 0.26 12.20
C ARG A 10 1.14 1.18 11.40
N ALA A 11 0.83 0.83 10.15
CA ALA A 11 -0.10 1.61 9.34
C ALA A 11 -1.51 1.57 9.93
N ASP A 12 -1.99 0.39 10.31
CA ASP A 12 -3.31 0.18 10.93
C ASP A 12 -3.45 1.01 12.21
N ALA A 13 -2.45 0.96 13.10
CA ALA A 13 -2.45 1.75 14.33
C ALA A 13 -2.54 3.27 14.06
N VAL A 14 -2.02 3.77 12.94
CA VAL A 14 -2.16 5.18 12.54
C VAL A 14 -3.54 5.44 11.93
N ILE A 15 -4.02 4.55 11.06
CA ILE A 15 -5.31 4.66 10.39
C ILE A 15 -6.45 4.68 11.41
N ASP A 16 -6.36 3.87 12.46
CA ASP A 16 -7.35 3.79 13.55
C ASP A 16 -7.49 5.11 14.32
N THR A 17 -6.50 6.02 14.23
CA THR A 17 -6.60 7.36 14.83
C THR A 17 -7.35 8.37 13.95
N TRP A 18 -7.68 8.02 12.71
CA TRP A 18 -8.30 8.95 11.76
C TRP A 18 -9.81 8.96 11.88
N SER A 19 -10.36 10.08 12.38
CA SER A 19 -11.80 10.31 12.44
C SER A 19 -12.41 10.91 11.16
N ASP A 20 -11.57 11.33 10.21
CA ASP A 20 -11.97 12.06 9.00
C ASP A 20 -10.98 11.76 7.87
N LEU A 21 -11.50 11.26 6.74
CA LEU A 21 -10.73 10.82 5.58
C LEU A 21 -10.52 11.93 4.53
N ASP A 22 -11.22 13.05 4.65
CA ASP A 22 -11.09 14.17 3.71
C ASP A 22 -9.99 15.14 4.18
N ARG A 23 -9.50 14.98 5.42
CA ARG A 23 -8.29 15.66 5.89
C ARG A 23 -7.05 15.27 5.09
N ALA A 24 -6.12 16.22 5.03
CA ALA A 24 -4.79 15.99 4.50
C ALA A 24 -4.10 14.80 5.21
N ALA A 25 -3.56 13.89 4.40
CA ALA A 25 -2.64 12.86 4.84
C ALA A 25 -1.27 13.47 5.20
N PRO A 26 -0.38 12.74 5.88
CA PRO A 26 1.03 13.11 5.92
C PRO A 26 1.56 13.34 4.49
N VAL A 27 2.29 14.44 4.27
CA VAL A 27 2.85 14.75 2.95
C VAL A 27 3.79 13.62 2.53
N PRO A 28 3.51 12.88 1.45
CA PRO A 28 4.41 11.85 0.97
C PRO A 28 5.75 12.48 0.56
N ALA A 29 6.86 11.79 0.80
CA ALA A 29 8.17 12.26 0.39
C ALA A 29 8.19 12.57 -1.12
N GLY A 30 8.65 13.77 -1.49
CA GLY A 30 8.71 14.22 -2.89
C GLY A 30 7.44 14.87 -3.44
N ARG A 31 6.35 15.00 -2.66
CA ARG A 31 5.17 15.79 -3.05
C ARG A 31 5.19 17.19 -2.46
N ARG A 32 4.71 18.17 -3.25
CA ARG A 32 4.55 19.58 -2.83
C ARG A 32 3.33 19.81 -1.95
N SER A 33 2.33 18.93 -2.01
CA SER A 33 1.11 19.01 -1.20
C SER A 33 0.66 17.63 -0.73
N ALA A 34 0.02 17.61 0.44
CA ALA A 34 -0.60 16.41 1.00
C ALA A 34 -1.92 16.10 0.26
N PRO A 35 -2.10 14.88 -0.26
CA PRO A 35 -3.40 14.42 -0.72
C PRO A 35 -4.33 14.16 0.48
N SER A 36 -5.62 13.92 0.25
CA SER A 36 -6.51 13.47 1.32
C SER A 36 -6.13 12.07 1.81
N ARG A 37 -6.48 11.74 3.06
CA ARG A 37 -6.31 10.40 3.62
C ARG A 37 -7.06 9.34 2.80
N ARG A 38 -8.25 9.68 2.28
CA ARG A 38 -9.00 8.86 1.33
C ARG A 38 -8.16 8.50 0.10
N TRP A 39 -7.56 9.51 -0.53
CA TRP A 39 -6.70 9.29 -1.68
C TRP A 39 -5.49 8.42 -1.32
N LEU A 40 -4.86 8.69 -0.17
CA LEU A 40 -3.71 7.90 0.30
C LEU A 40 -4.07 6.41 0.45
N LEU A 41 -5.20 6.08 1.07
CA LEU A 41 -5.62 4.70 1.25
C LEU A 41 -5.85 3.98 -0.08
N VAL A 42 -6.57 4.61 -1.01
CA VAL A 42 -6.81 4.06 -2.35
C VAL A 42 -5.50 3.85 -3.11
N HIS A 43 -4.59 4.83 -3.02
CA HIS A 43 -3.27 4.75 -3.65
C HIS A 43 -2.44 3.58 -3.10
N MET A 44 -2.45 3.35 -1.78
CA MET A 44 -1.73 2.23 -1.17
C MET A 44 -2.29 0.86 -1.57
N ILE A 45 -3.61 0.74 -1.78
CA ILE A 45 -4.24 -0.47 -2.31
C ILE A 45 -3.74 -0.75 -3.74
N GLU A 46 -3.76 0.28 -4.60
CA GLU A 46 -3.29 0.18 -5.98
C GLU A 46 -1.81 -0.23 -6.05
N GLU A 47 -0.96 0.43 -5.25
CA GLU A 47 0.48 0.14 -5.21
C GLU A 47 0.78 -1.27 -4.70
N THR A 48 0.02 -1.75 -3.71
CA THR A 48 0.13 -3.13 -3.22
C THR A 48 -0.27 -4.12 -4.31
N GLY A 49 -1.34 -3.86 -5.04
CA GLY A 49 -1.78 -4.68 -6.18
C GLY A 49 -0.74 -4.73 -7.30
N ARG A 50 -0.15 -3.59 -7.67
CA ARG A 50 0.93 -3.48 -8.68
C ARG A 50 2.12 -4.36 -8.30
N HIS A 51 2.59 -4.26 -7.06
CA HIS A 51 3.71 -5.08 -6.58
C HIS A 51 3.38 -6.57 -6.48
N ALA A 52 2.17 -6.91 -6.05
CA ALA A 52 1.72 -8.31 -6.02
C ALA A 52 1.71 -8.91 -7.43
N GLY A 53 1.22 -8.17 -8.43
CA GLY A 53 1.26 -8.60 -9.84
C GLY A 53 2.68 -8.79 -10.36
N HIS A 54 3.60 -7.88 -10.06
CA HIS A 54 5.01 -8.04 -10.42
C HIS A 54 5.64 -9.28 -9.75
N ALA A 55 5.35 -9.51 -8.47
CA ALA A 55 5.83 -10.68 -7.75
C ALA A 55 5.25 -11.99 -8.31
N ASP A 56 3.99 -11.99 -8.76
CA ASP A 56 3.38 -13.15 -9.39
C ASP A 56 4.03 -13.46 -10.74
N ILE A 57 4.30 -12.46 -11.59
CA ILE A 57 5.06 -12.67 -12.85
C ILE A 57 6.43 -13.31 -12.56
N LEU A 58 7.13 -12.86 -11.52
CA LEU A 58 8.41 -13.45 -11.14
C LEU A 58 8.24 -14.90 -10.65
N ARG A 59 7.21 -15.17 -9.83
CA ARG A 59 6.87 -16.53 -9.41
C ARG A 59 6.60 -17.43 -10.63
N GLU A 60 5.76 -17.01 -11.56
CA GLU A 60 5.40 -17.75 -12.78
C GLU A 60 6.64 -18.10 -13.61
N ARG A 61 7.60 -17.17 -13.72
CA ARG A 61 8.87 -17.43 -14.43
C ARG A 61 9.76 -18.43 -13.73
N ILE A 62 9.74 -18.47 -12.39
CA ILE A 62 10.56 -19.39 -11.60
C ILE A 62 9.94 -20.79 -11.59
N ASP A 63 8.61 -20.89 -11.47
CA ASP A 63 7.91 -22.16 -11.27
C ASP A 63 7.26 -22.75 -12.54
N GLY A 64 7.25 -22.00 -13.65
CA GLY A 64 6.72 -22.42 -14.94
C GLY A 64 5.19 -22.55 -15.00
N ARG A 65 4.44 -22.06 -13.99
CA ARG A 65 2.98 -22.19 -13.92
C ARG A 65 2.28 -20.84 -13.89
N THR A 66 1.42 -20.59 -14.87
CA THR A 66 0.65 -19.34 -15.02
C THR A 66 -0.76 -19.41 -14.41
N GLY A 67 -1.28 -18.26 -13.97
CA GLY A 67 -2.72 -18.01 -13.73
C GLY A 67 -3.37 -18.82 -12.60
N ARG A 68 -3.10 -18.46 -11.34
CA ARG A 68 -3.81 -18.98 -10.16
C ARG A 68 -4.89 -18.03 -9.66
#